data_AF-A0A0J8U8N5-F1
#
_entry.id   AF-A0A0J8U8N5-F1
#
_cell.length_a   1.000
_cell.length_b   1.000
_cell.length_c   1.000
_cell.angle_alpha   90.00
_cell.angle_beta   90.00
_cell.angle_gamma   90.00
#
_symmetry.space_group_name_H-M   'P 1'
#
loop_
_entity.id
_entity.type
_entity.pdbx_description
1 polymer ?
#
loop_
_entity_poly.entity_id
_entity_poly.type
_entity_poly.pdbx_seq_one_letter_code
_entity_poly.pdbx_strand_id
1 'polypeptide(L)'
;MELDRLCRGTTLLTVPLVDGAVQVGIGGDFPTTTLAVSVSASSVRVRRLDGRSLQVHIVEDWRDAAEPGVATQVFDEPVEELLLERRGGTWIPASATRGHGVALERFVGTLTRFALAKQRRAVVQDVGAA
;
A
#
# COMPACT_ATOMS: atom_id res chain seq x y z
N MET A 1 12.49 -8.08 -7.07
CA MET A 1 12.02 -7.13 -6.01
C MET A 1 11.11 -7.90 -5.04
N GLU A 2 10.85 -7.41 -3.81
CA GLU A 2 9.94 -8.12 -2.88
C GLU A 2 8.53 -8.35 -3.44
N LEU A 3 8.09 -7.51 -4.40
CA LEU A 3 6.83 -7.68 -5.12
C LEU A 3 6.69 -9.05 -5.80
N ASP A 4 7.79 -9.65 -6.27
CA ASP A 4 7.79 -10.97 -6.91
C ASP A 4 7.43 -12.10 -5.94
N ARG A 5 7.46 -11.84 -4.63
CA ARG A 5 7.12 -12.81 -3.59
C ARG A 5 5.62 -12.82 -3.25
N LEU A 6 4.85 -11.85 -3.74
CA LEU A 6 3.41 -11.81 -3.46
C LEU A 6 2.70 -12.97 -4.15
N CYS A 7 1.84 -13.66 -3.41
CA CYS A 7 0.93 -14.63 -4.00
C CYS A 7 -0.09 -13.91 -4.90
N ARG A 8 -0.46 -14.55 -6.01
CA ARG A 8 -1.54 -14.08 -6.91
C ARG A 8 -2.87 -14.04 -6.16
N GLY A 9 -3.77 -13.17 -6.62
CA GLY A 9 -5.06 -12.92 -5.99
C GLY A 9 -5.11 -11.58 -5.27
N THR A 10 -6.10 -11.39 -4.40
CA THR A 10 -6.34 -10.11 -3.73
C THR A 10 -6.07 -10.23 -2.24
N THR A 11 -5.20 -9.36 -1.72
CA THR A 11 -4.93 -9.20 -0.28
C THR A 11 -5.53 -7.88 0.18
N LEU A 12 -6.32 -7.92 1.26
CA LEU A 12 -6.94 -6.73 1.84
C LEU A 12 -6.08 -6.19 2.97
N LEU A 13 -5.73 -4.90 2.95
CA LEU A 13 -4.95 -4.25 4.00
C LEU A 13 -5.79 -3.17 4.67
N THR A 14 -5.96 -3.26 5.99
CA THR A 14 -6.54 -2.20 6.80
C THR A 14 -5.43 -1.20 7.13
N VAL A 15 -5.64 0.08 6.80
CA VAL A 15 -4.64 1.12 6.94
C VAL A 15 -5.24 2.38 7.57
N PRO A 16 -4.45 3.15 8.36
CA PRO A 16 -4.91 4.43 8.91
C PRO A 16 -5.27 5.44 7.82
N LEU A 17 -6.30 6.24 8.08
CA LEU A 17 -6.84 7.28 7.21
C LEU A 17 -6.98 8.59 7.98
N VAL A 18 -6.30 9.63 7.52
CA VAL A 18 -6.38 10.99 8.08
C VAL A 18 -6.63 11.97 6.93
N ASP A 19 -7.65 12.81 7.06
CA ASP A 19 -8.06 13.80 6.06
C ASP A 19 -8.23 13.23 4.64
N GLY A 20 -8.70 11.99 4.55
CA GLY A 20 -8.92 11.30 3.28
C GLY A 20 -7.66 10.68 2.65
N ALA A 21 -6.48 10.87 3.24
CA ALA A 21 -5.21 10.28 2.81
C ALA A 21 -4.80 9.11 3.71
N VAL A 22 -4.34 8.02 3.10
CA VAL A 22 -3.75 6.88 3.80
C VAL A 22 -2.43 7.32 4.43
N GLN A 23 -2.26 7.04 5.71
CA GLN A 23 -1.04 7.39 6.44
C GLN A 23 -0.15 6.16 6.61
N VAL A 24 1.11 6.29 6.22
CA VAL A 24 2.15 5.27 6.41
C VAL A 24 3.17 5.79 7.40
N GLY A 25 3.51 5.00 8.43
CA GLY A 25 4.48 5.39 9.45
C GLY A 25 3.88 5.92 10.75
N ILE A 26 2.55 6.00 10.85
CA ILE A 26 1.86 6.42 12.08
C ILE A 26 1.41 5.23 12.92
N GLY A 27 1.23 5.46 14.22
CA GLY A 27 0.65 4.50 15.17
C GLY A 27 -0.34 5.17 16.12
N GLY A 28 -1.33 4.40 16.60
CA GLY A 28 -2.41 4.90 17.44
C GLY A 28 -3.78 4.43 16.95
N ASP A 29 -4.84 4.97 17.56
CA ASP A 29 -6.21 4.72 17.13
C ASP A 29 -6.65 5.82 16.15
N PHE A 30 -6.81 5.44 14.89
CA PHE A 30 -7.23 6.32 13.81
C PHE A 30 -8.36 5.65 13.04
N PRO A 31 -9.26 6.44 12.41
CA PRO A 31 -10.13 5.92 11.39
C PRO A 31 -9.32 5.14 10.35
N THR A 32 -9.86 4.02 9.88
CA THR A 32 -9.17 3.17 8.91
C THR A 32 -9.95 3.06 7.61
N THR A 33 -9.24 2.76 6.53
CA THR A 33 -9.83 2.29 5.27
C THR A 33 -9.21 0.95 4.88
N THR A 34 -9.78 0.30 3.87
CA THR A 34 -9.24 -0.94 3.32
C THR A 34 -8.68 -0.71 1.92
N LEU A 35 -7.42 -1.08 1.73
CA LEU A 35 -6.79 -1.20 0.42
C LEU A 35 -6.92 -2.62 -0.10
N ALA A 36 -7.34 -2.77 -1.34
CA ALA A 36 -7.24 -4.03 -2.07
C ALA A 36 -5.95 -4.05 -2.88
N VAL A 37 -5.07 -5.01 -2.57
CA VAL A 37 -3.83 -5.29 -3.30
C VAL A 37 -4.08 -6.52 -4.18
N SER A 38 -4.29 -6.32 -5.47
CA SER A 38 -4.58 -7.38 -6.43
C SER A 38 -3.36 -7.69 -7.28
N VAL A 39 -2.92 -8.95 -7.25
CA VAL A 39 -1.68 -9.41 -7.89
C VAL A 39 -2.02 -10.42 -8.98
N SER A 40 -1.55 -10.16 -10.18
CA SER A 40 -1.63 -11.05 -11.34
C SER A 40 -0.22 -11.52 -11.77
N ALA A 41 -0.12 -12.22 -12.89
CA ALA A 41 1.17 -12.61 -13.46
C ALA A 41 2.00 -11.41 -13.96
N SER A 42 1.34 -10.30 -14.31
CA SER A 42 1.98 -9.16 -15.00
C SER A 42 1.60 -7.79 -14.41
N SER A 43 0.72 -7.74 -13.41
CA SER A 43 0.25 -6.50 -12.80
C SER A 43 0.09 -6.61 -11.28
N VAL A 44 0.37 -5.51 -10.59
CA VAL A 44 -0.05 -5.28 -9.20
C VAL A 44 -0.89 -4.02 -9.15
N ARG A 45 -2.10 -4.14 -8.64
CA ARG A 45 -3.06 -3.05 -8.54
C ARG A 45 -3.39 -2.78 -7.08
N VAL A 46 -3.32 -1.52 -6.67
CA VAL A 46 -3.69 -1.05 -5.34
C VAL A 46 -4.77 0.01 -5.46
N ARG A 47 -5.91 -0.21 -4.82
CA ARG A 47 -7.01 0.75 -4.77
C ARG A 47 -7.70 0.72 -3.42
N ARG A 48 -8.39 1.80 -3.07
CA ARG A 48 -9.30 1.79 -1.92
C ARG A 48 -10.55 0.98 -2.26
N LEU A 49 -11.04 0.23 -1.29
CA LEU A 49 -12.29 -0.53 -1.44
C LEU A 49 -13.54 0.34 -1.31
N ASP A 50 -13.43 1.49 -0.63
CA ASP A 50 -14.53 2.45 -0.45
C ASP A 50 -14.85 3.27 -1.73
N GLY A 51 -14.14 3.02 -2.83
CA GLY A 51 -14.35 3.67 -4.13
C GLY A 51 -13.83 5.09 -4.23
N ARG A 52 -13.22 5.65 -3.16
CA ARG A 52 -12.61 6.98 -3.19
C ARG A 52 -11.22 6.91 -3.80
N SER A 53 -10.73 8.05 -4.31
CA SER A 53 -9.35 8.17 -4.79
C SER A 53 -8.35 7.90 -3.67
N LEU A 54 -7.26 7.23 -4.05
CA LEU A 54 -6.11 6.92 -3.23
C LEU A 54 -5.17 8.13 -3.21
N GLN A 55 -5.06 8.75 -2.04
CA GLN A 55 -3.90 9.58 -1.69
C GLN A 55 -3.16 8.93 -0.52
N VAL A 56 -1.83 9.05 -0.53
CA VAL A 56 -0.96 8.43 0.48
C VAL A 56 0.06 9.45 0.95
N HIS A 57 0.23 9.55 2.26
CA HIS A 57 1.33 10.29 2.88
C HIS A 57 2.24 9.31 3.63
N ILE A 58 3.56 9.48 3.45
CA ILE A 58 4.58 8.85 4.28
C ILE A 58 4.92 9.84 5.38
N VAL A 59 4.71 9.43 6.62
CA VAL A 59 4.99 10.22 7.81
C VAL A 59 6.31 9.77 8.40
N GLU A 60 7.25 10.70 8.47
CA GLU A 60 8.54 10.54 9.13
C GLU A 60 8.51 11.20 10.52
N ASP A 61 9.31 10.68 11.45
CA ASP A 61 9.44 11.20 12.82
C ASP A 61 8.13 11.27 13.62
N TRP A 62 7.16 10.39 13.30
CA TRP A 62 5.94 10.25 14.08
C TRP A 62 6.24 9.81 15.52
N ARG A 63 5.67 10.53 16.49
CA ARG A 63 5.66 10.13 17.91
C ARG A 63 4.24 9.84 18.39
N ASP A 64 3.36 10.81 18.26
CA ASP A 64 1.94 10.72 18.61
C ASP A 64 1.12 11.81 17.89
N ALA A 65 -0.18 11.90 18.19
CA ALA A 65 -1.08 12.86 17.56
C ALA A 65 -0.77 14.33 17.86
N ALA A 66 -0.08 14.63 18.97
CA ALA A 66 0.35 15.98 19.31
C ALA A 66 1.71 16.33 18.66
N GLU A 67 2.53 15.32 18.37
CA GLU A 67 3.82 15.43 17.67
C GLU A 67 3.82 14.57 16.37
N PRO A 68 3.12 15.02 15.31
CA PRO A 68 2.83 14.19 14.14
C PRO A 68 3.97 14.03 13.12
N GLY A 69 5.12 14.68 13.32
CA GLY A 69 6.25 14.59 12.38
C GLY A 69 5.99 15.25 11.02
N VAL A 70 6.67 14.76 9.96
CA VAL A 70 6.61 15.33 8.60
C VAL A 70 5.90 14.36 7.64
N ALA A 71 4.81 14.83 7.03
CA ALA A 71 4.06 14.07 6.04
C ALA A 71 4.48 14.44 4.60
N THR A 72 4.98 13.45 3.84
CA THR A 72 5.34 13.59 2.43
C THR A 72 4.33 12.90 1.53
N GLN A 73 3.81 13.60 0.52
CA GLN A 73 2.85 13.03 -0.43
C GLN A 73 3.52 12.04 -1.39
N VAL A 74 2.87 10.91 -1.61
CA VAL A 74 3.34 9.90 -2.57
C VAL A 74 2.94 10.26 -4.00
N PHE A 75 1.69 10.69 -4.20
CA PHE A 75 1.15 11.13 -5.49
C PHE A 75 0.98 12.64 -5.49
N ASP A 76 1.25 13.25 -6.65
CA ASP A 76 1.05 14.69 -6.85
C ASP A 76 -0.44 15.05 -6.74
N GLU A 77 -1.31 14.16 -7.22
CA GLU A 77 -2.76 14.24 -7.14
C GLU A 77 -3.33 12.89 -6.71
N PRO A 78 -4.48 12.84 -6.03
CA PRO A 78 -5.15 11.57 -5.69
C PRO A 78 -5.43 10.74 -6.96
N VAL A 79 -5.05 9.46 -6.93
CA VAL A 79 -5.23 8.53 -8.06
C VAL A 79 -6.36 7.54 -7.80
N GLU A 80 -7.09 7.09 -8.81
CA GLU A 80 -8.12 6.04 -8.61
C GLU A 80 -7.50 4.72 -8.13
N GLU A 81 -6.35 4.37 -8.72
CA GLU A 81 -5.55 3.21 -8.36
C GLU A 81 -4.08 3.43 -8.69
N LEU A 82 -3.20 2.79 -7.92
CA LEU A 82 -1.81 2.58 -8.28
C LEU A 82 -1.71 1.26 -9.06
N LEU A 83 -1.28 1.34 -10.31
CA LEU A 83 -1.01 0.17 -11.16
C LEU A 83 0.49 0.05 -11.40
N LEU A 84 1.06 -1.11 -11.06
CA LEU A 84 2.41 -1.50 -11.42
C LEU A 84 2.35 -2.60 -12.49
N GLU A 85 3.10 -2.42 -13.57
CA GLU A 85 3.20 -3.39 -14.67
C GLU A 85 4.58 -4.02 -14.72
N ARG A 86 4.62 -5.29 -15.11
CA ARG A 86 5.89 -5.99 -15.33
C ARG A 86 6.42 -5.71 -16.73
N ARG A 87 7.53 -4.97 -16.83
CA ARG A 87 8.25 -4.71 -18.10
C ARG A 87 9.71 -5.11 -17.96
N GLY A 88 10.17 -6.01 -18.84
CA GLY A 88 11.58 -6.46 -18.84
C GLY A 88 12.04 -7.11 -17.53
N GLY A 89 11.13 -7.72 -16.77
CA GLY A 89 11.44 -8.31 -15.45
C GLY A 89 11.37 -7.32 -14.28
N THR A 90 11.15 -6.03 -14.54
CA THR A 90 11.02 -4.99 -13.53
C THR A 90 9.56 -4.56 -13.40
N TRP A 91 9.13 -4.22 -12.19
CA TRP A 91 7.83 -3.60 -11.95
C TRP A 91 7.95 -2.09 -12.06
N ILE A 92 7.13 -1.49 -12.92
CA ILE A 92 7.12 -0.04 -13.14
C ILE A 92 5.71 0.51 -12.93
N PRO A 93 5.54 1.72 -12.38
CA PRO A 93 4.25 2.39 -12.37
C PRO A 93 3.73 2.60 -13.80
N ALA A 94 2.44 2.36 -14.00
CA ALA A 94 1.77 2.73 -15.23
C ALA A 94 1.76 4.26 -15.38
N SER A 95 1.88 4.75 -16.61
CA SER A 95 2.15 6.16 -16.95
C SER A 95 1.17 7.19 -16.39
N ALA A 96 -0.03 6.77 -15.97
CA ALA A 96 -1.03 7.62 -15.34
C ALA A 96 -0.66 8.03 -13.90
N THR A 97 0.28 7.32 -13.27
CA THR A 97 0.70 7.59 -11.90
C THR A 97 1.83 8.62 -11.89
N ARG A 98 1.51 9.88 -11.55
CA ARG A 98 2.52 10.89 -11.22
C ARG A 98 2.75 10.89 -9.72
N GLY A 99 3.99 10.63 -9.30
CA GLY A 99 4.33 10.60 -7.88
C GLY A 99 5.82 10.81 -7.66
N HIS A 100 6.16 11.19 -6.44
CA HIS A 100 7.54 11.40 -6.01
C HIS A 100 8.25 10.05 -5.96
N GLY A 101 9.18 9.79 -6.88
CA GLY A 101 9.78 8.46 -7.09
C GLY A 101 10.24 7.75 -5.81
N VAL A 102 10.95 8.45 -4.93
CA VAL A 102 11.41 7.89 -3.63
C VAL A 102 10.24 7.56 -2.69
N ALA A 103 9.23 8.43 -2.61
CA ALA A 103 8.06 8.19 -1.77
C ALA A 103 7.22 7.03 -2.32
N LEU A 104 7.06 6.95 -3.63
CA LEU A 104 6.35 5.85 -4.29
C LEU A 104 7.03 4.50 -4.06
N GLU A 105 8.35 4.44 -4.22
CA GLU A 105 9.13 3.24 -3.92
C GLU A 105 8.99 2.80 -2.45
N ARG A 106 9.08 3.74 -1.51
CA ARG A 106 8.90 3.47 -0.08
C ARG A 106 7.49 2.97 0.24
N PHE A 107 6.48 3.57 -0.37
CA PHE A 107 5.09 3.14 -0.22
C PHE A 107 4.91 1.71 -0.74
N VAL A 108 5.37 1.42 -1.97
CA VAL A 108 5.30 0.10 -2.58
C VAL A 108 6.03 -0.94 -1.74
N GLY A 109 7.22 -0.63 -1.21
CA GLY A 109 7.96 -1.53 -0.33
C GLY A 109 7.22 -1.82 0.98
N THR A 110 6.60 -0.82 1.58
CA THR A 110 5.83 -0.98 2.82
C THR A 110 4.56 -1.80 2.61
N LEU A 111 3.81 -1.50 1.54
CA LEU A 111 2.62 -2.24 1.16
C LEU A 111 2.94 -3.70 0.86
N THR A 112 4.03 -3.96 0.16
CA THR A 112 4.51 -5.32 -0.15
C THR A 112 4.82 -6.10 1.12
N ARG A 113 5.55 -5.50 2.07
CA ARG A 113 5.87 -6.15 3.36
C ARG A 113 4.61 -6.49 4.15
N PHE A 114 3.62 -5.59 4.20
CA PHE A 114 2.36 -5.84 4.88
C PHE A 114 1.51 -6.90 4.19
N ALA A 115 1.42 -6.88 2.87
CA ALA A 115 0.72 -7.92 2.11
C ALA A 115 1.37 -9.29 2.30
N LEU A 116 2.69 -9.40 2.25
CA LEU A 116 3.42 -10.64 2.53
C LEU A 116 3.18 -11.14 3.96
N ALA A 117 3.25 -10.25 4.95
CA ALA A 117 2.98 -10.61 6.34
C ALA A 117 1.56 -11.16 6.51
N LYS A 118 0.57 -10.55 5.83
CA LYS A 118 -0.83 -11.01 5.88
C LYS A 118 -1.03 -12.34 5.15
N GLN A 119 -0.46 -12.50 3.96
CA GLN A 119 -0.53 -13.75 3.19
C GLN A 119 0.08 -14.93 3.98
N ARG A 120 1.23 -14.72 4.63
CA ARG A 120 1.87 -15.73 5.49
C ARG A 120 0.98 -16.16 6.65
N ARG A 121 0.29 -15.21 7.30
CA ARG A 121 -0.65 -15.52 8.40
C ARG A 121 -1.86 -16.30 7.91
N ALA A 122 -2.40 -15.98 6.73
CA ALA A 122 -3.52 -16.71 6.16
C ALA A 122 -3.16 -18.18 5.86
N VAL A 123 -1.96 -18.44 5.32
CA VAL A 123 -1.47 -19.81 5.08
C VAL A 123 -1.34 -20.60 6.39
N VAL A 124 -0.82 -19.98 7.46
CA VAL A 124 -0.71 -20.65 8.77
C VAL A 124 -2.08 -20.96 9.37
N GLN A 125 -3.07 -20.10 9.15
CA GLN A 125 -4.44 -20.32 9.62
C GLN A 125 -5.16 -21.45 8.86
N ASP A 126 -4.86 -21.63 7.58
CA ASP A 126 -5.45 -22.70 6.75
C ASP A 126 -4.89 -24.10 7.07
N VAL A 127 -3.63 -24.18 7.54
CA VAL A 127 -2.97 -25.44 7.92
C VAL A 127 -3.32 -25.90 9.34
N GLY A 128 -3.82 -25.01 10.21
CA GLY A 128 -4.19 -25.31 11.60
C GLY A 128 -5.60 -25.86 11.81
N ALA A 129 -6.38 -26.03 10.74
CA ALA A 129 -7.74 -26.56 10.77
C ALA A 129 -7.82 -27.87 9.97
N ALA A 130 -7.22 -28.94 10.49
CA ALA A 130 -7.35 -30.30 9.98
C ALA A 130 -7.42 -31.30 11.13
#